data_AF-A0A9X1YW45-F1
#
_entry.id   AF-A0A9X1YW45-F1
#
_cell.length_a   1.000
_cell.length_b   1.000
_cell.length_c   1.000
_cell.angle_alpha   90.00
_cell.angle_beta   90.00
_cell.angle_gamma   90.00
#
_symmetry.space_group_name_H-M   'P 1'
#
loop_
_entity.id
_entity.type
_entity.pdbx_description
1 polymer ?
#
loop_
_entity_poly.entity_id
_entity_poly.type
_entity_poly.pdbx_seq_one_letter_code
_entity_poly.pdbx_strand_id
1 'polypeptide(L)'
;MPGSKVTRWKSASVISQYRSNGYAPHPTCPPLPLHAACPAQFSREGALHGRRPVLRRLSRGQRRPHQGHPPRPLPLLTQELNAYDCIQAIFELDAINNPQDEEDAFFDLALALIGWIPGPGQDLKLILRAINRAPQRHDEKLFDLIRHSLMACRLKTSPEQLLEKCLDAQRLAEELPEIVNGVRASSTFNGLTPQQQRLVMHNLDEAREHSEFLMESVRDRIAPWIAVQRNNSAAAHSRGPALLPKPQSSFDPLASAPAPEARDAARITRDIDQGLEHLTGDGHWLELNLHYPNLEPVSGAAYRVIFSDGSQAEGRLDEEGYARLEGIPPGPAKVYYGEDPRPYQRLPIRALAVDPQQLEEELEALELEPANVDLATLLLETSQRKAPFTLIPVY
;
A
#
# COMPACT_ATOMS: atom_id res chain seq x y z
N MET A 1 -36.46 -13.26 2.77
CA MET A 1 -36.72 -11.83 2.52
C MET A 1 -35.48 -11.22 1.88
N PRO A 2 -35.47 -10.88 0.58
CA PRO A 2 -34.28 -10.39 -0.13
C PRO A 2 -34.04 -8.86 -0.01
N GLY A 3 -34.91 -8.13 0.69
CA GLY A 3 -34.91 -6.66 0.71
C GLY A 3 -33.86 -5.98 1.59
N SER A 4 -33.06 -6.70 2.37
CA SER A 4 -32.11 -6.10 3.34
C SER A 4 -30.66 -6.01 2.86
N LYS A 5 -30.30 -6.62 1.73
CA LYS A 5 -28.89 -6.75 1.29
C LYS A 5 -28.46 -5.70 0.25
N VAL A 6 -29.33 -5.35 -0.70
CA VAL A 6 -29.14 -4.23 -1.66
C VAL A 6 -29.05 -2.88 -0.94
N THR A 7 -29.65 -2.77 0.26
CA THR A 7 -29.53 -1.57 1.10
C THR A 7 -28.13 -1.39 1.66
N ARG A 8 -27.33 -2.46 1.84
CA ARG A 8 -26.03 -2.37 2.51
C ARG A 8 -24.98 -1.60 1.70
N TRP A 9 -24.77 -2.00 0.45
CA TRP A 9 -23.87 -1.31 -0.49
C TRP A 9 -24.30 0.13 -0.78
N LYS A 10 -25.62 0.38 -0.88
CA LYS A 10 -26.18 1.72 -1.07
C LYS A 10 -26.01 2.61 0.16
N SER A 11 -26.29 2.10 1.36
CA SER A 11 -26.09 2.84 2.61
C SER A 11 -24.61 3.14 2.86
N ALA A 12 -23.72 2.17 2.62
CA ALA A 12 -22.28 2.36 2.79
C ALA A 12 -21.71 3.42 1.81
N SER A 13 -22.11 3.37 0.54
CA SER A 13 -21.70 4.36 -0.47
C SER A 13 -22.19 5.78 -0.13
N VAL A 14 -23.42 5.90 0.37
CA VAL A 14 -23.99 7.19 0.80
C VAL A 14 -23.24 7.74 2.02
N ILE A 15 -22.91 6.91 3.02
CA ILE A 15 -22.14 7.33 4.20
C ILE A 15 -20.75 7.85 3.79
N SER A 16 -20.09 7.22 2.82
CA SER A 16 -18.81 7.71 2.26
C SER A 16 -18.94 9.08 1.62
N GLN A 17 -19.97 9.27 0.77
CA GLN A 17 -20.26 10.57 0.14
C GLN A 17 -20.55 11.69 1.16
N TYR A 18 -21.10 11.36 2.33
CA TYR A 18 -21.29 12.34 3.40
C TYR A 18 -19.97 12.69 4.12
N ARG A 19 -19.05 11.72 4.29
CA ARG A 19 -17.73 11.93 4.90
C ARG A 19 -16.80 12.74 4.00
N SER A 20 -16.75 12.45 2.70
CA SER A 20 -15.93 13.19 1.72
C SER A 20 -16.37 14.66 1.55
N ASN A 21 -17.64 14.96 1.84
CA ASN A 21 -18.18 16.33 1.84
C ASN A 21 -18.04 17.10 3.17
N GLY A 22 -17.26 16.60 4.13
CA GLY A 22 -16.86 17.35 5.33
C GLY A 22 -17.92 17.50 6.42
N TYR A 23 -19.01 16.73 6.39
CA TYR A 23 -20.01 16.72 7.46
C TYR A 23 -19.67 15.63 8.50
N ALA A 24 -18.95 16.01 9.56
CA ALA A 24 -18.81 15.16 10.74
C ALA A 24 -20.08 15.24 11.61
N PRO A 25 -20.70 14.13 12.03
CA PRO A 25 -21.75 14.18 13.05
C PRO A 25 -21.14 14.57 14.40
N HIS A 26 -21.77 15.54 15.08
CA HIS A 26 -21.40 16.00 16.42
C HIS A 26 -21.39 14.84 17.45
N PRO A 27 -20.37 14.71 18.31
CA PRO A 27 -20.38 13.73 19.37
C PRO A 27 -21.13 14.29 20.59
N THR A 28 -22.29 13.72 20.90
CA THR A 28 -22.90 13.86 22.23
C THR A 28 -23.09 12.49 22.86
N CYS A 29 -22.13 12.09 23.70
CA CYS A 29 -22.39 11.14 24.78
C CYS A 29 -21.47 11.40 25.98
N PRO A 30 -22.01 11.39 27.21
CA PRO A 30 -21.25 11.64 28.43
C PRO A 30 -20.50 10.38 28.91
N PRO A 31 -19.47 10.50 29.77
CA PRO A 31 -18.66 9.37 30.17
C PRO A 31 -19.33 8.55 31.28
N LEU A 32 -19.22 7.23 31.20
CA LEU A 32 -19.49 6.31 32.32
C LEU A 32 -18.17 5.69 32.81
N PRO A 33 -18.09 5.30 34.11
CA PRO A 33 -16.86 5.34 34.88
C PRO A 33 -16.04 4.05 34.85
N LEU A 34 -14.74 4.22 35.09
CA LEU A 34 -13.71 3.22 35.32
C LEU A 34 -13.96 2.42 36.62
N HIS A 35 -13.94 1.08 36.53
CA HIS A 35 -13.45 0.05 37.49
C HIS A 35 -13.93 -1.31 36.94
N ALA A 36 -13.23 -2.45 36.98
CA ALA A 36 -12.24 -2.98 37.90
C ALA A 36 -11.28 -3.98 37.22
N ALA A 37 -10.21 -4.33 37.92
CA ALA A 37 -9.06 -5.12 37.46
C ALA A 37 -9.16 -6.65 37.71
N CYS A 38 -8.34 -7.36 36.92
CA CYS A 38 -7.67 -8.67 37.17
C CYS A 38 -8.46 -10.00 37.03
N PRO A 39 -7.78 -11.16 36.81
CA PRO A 39 -6.32 -11.38 36.70
C PRO A 39 -5.82 -12.18 35.48
N ALA A 40 -4.50 -12.14 35.34
CA ALA A 40 -3.67 -12.89 34.41
C ALA A 40 -3.84 -14.42 34.51
N GLN A 41 -3.80 -15.10 33.36
CA GLN A 41 -3.25 -16.45 33.25
C GLN A 41 -2.35 -16.56 32.01
N PHE A 42 -1.14 -17.03 32.29
CA PHE A 42 0.01 -17.19 31.41
C PHE A 42 -0.12 -18.43 30.51
N SER A 43 0.71 -18.42 29.47
CA SER A 43 1.29 -19.59 28.77
C SER A 43 0.45 -20.33 27.74
N ARG A 44 0.66 -19.94 26.47
CA ARG A 44 0.94 -20.89 25.37
C ARG A 44 1.70 -20.21 24.23
N GLU A 45 2.86 -19.63 24.55
CA GLU A 45 3.93 -19.41 23.56
C GLU A 45 4.63 -20.76 23.35
N GLY A 46 4.17 -21.54 22.37
CA GLY A 46 4.76 -22.86 22.10
C GLY A 46 4.55 -23.44 20.70
N ALA A 47 3.74 -22.83 19.84
CA ALA A 47 3.39 -23.43 18.53
C ALA A 47 3.68 -22.54 17.30
N LEU A 48 4.44 -21.45 17.45
CA LEU A 48 4.66 -20.47 16.38
C LEU A 48 6.02 -20.58 15.65
N HIS A 49 6.88 -21.52 16.04
CA HIS A 49 8.25 -21.61 15.49
C HIS A 49 8.39 -22.39 14.17
N GLY A 50 7.36 -23.12 13.72
CA GLY A 50 7.38 -23.86 12.44
C GLY A 50 6.58 -23.23 11.28
N ARG A 51 5.72 -22.23 11.53
CA ARG A 51 4.62 -21.83 10.61
C ARG A 51 4.79 -20.48 9.90
N ARG A 52 5.81 -19.70 10.25
CA ARG A 52 6.19 -18.46 9.54
C ARG A 52 6.86 -18.63 8.14
N PRO A 53 7.40 -19.79 7.72
CA PRO A 53 8.20 -19.83 6.49
C PRO A 53 7.35 -19.92 5.21
N VAL A 54 6.15 -20.50 5.22
CA VAL A 54 5.34 -20.70 4.00
C VAL A 54 4.84 -19.37 3.41
N LEU A 55 4.36 -18.46 4.27
CA LEU A 55 4.00 -17.08 3.90
C LEU A 55 5.15 -16.30 3.25
N ARG A 56 6.33 -16.34 3.88
CA ARG A 56 7.54 -15.73 3.31
C ARG A 56 7.94 -16.39 1.99
N ARG A 57 7.66 -17.68 1.82
CA ARG A 57 7.96 -18.44 0.61
C ARG A 57 6.97 -18.16 -0.52
N LEU A 58 5.68 -18.02 -0.25
CA LEU A 58 4.66 -17.60 -1.21
C LEU A 58 4.97 -16.23 -1.80
N SER A 59 5.26 -15.26 -0.93
CA SER A 59 5.74 -13.96 -1.36
C SER A 59 7.07 -14.07 -2.12
N ARG A 60 7.95 -15.05 -1.85
CA ARG A 60 9.22 -15.26 -2.58
C ARG A 60 9.06 -15.95 -3.94
N GLY A 61 8.09 -16.84 -4.11
CA GLY A 61 7.77 -17.46 -5.41
C GLY A 61 7.40 -16.41 -6.47
N GLN A 62 6.75 -15.33 -6.03
CA GLN A 62 6.44 -14.15 -6.86
C GLN A 62 7.66 -13.27 -7.20
N ARG A 63 8.83 -13.47 -6.56
CA ARG A 63 10.01 -12.57 -6.62
C ARG A 63 11.11 -12.97 -7.61
N ARG A 64 11.02 -14.12 -8.28
CA ARG A 64 12.07 -14.57 -9.23
C ARG A 64 11.68 -14.36 -10.68
N PRO A 65 11.91 -13.19 -11.30
CA PRO A 65 12.01 -13.12 -12.75
C PRO A 65 13.33 -13.77 -13.18
N HIS A 66 13.26 -14.87 -13.94
CA HIS A 66 14.38 -15.20 -14.82
C HIS A 66 14.48 -14.07 -15.85
N GLN A 67 15.68 -13.49 -16.01
CA GLN A 67 15.93 -12.37 -16.92
C GLN A 67 15.37 -12.70 -18.31
N GLY A 68 14.58 -11.78 -18.88
CA GLY A 68 14.04 -11.89 -20.24
C GLY A 68 12.64 -12.49 -20.39
N HIS A 69 11.97 -12.89 -19.30
CA HIS A 69 10.58 -13.36 -19.39
C HIS A 69 9.56 -12.21 -19.25
N PRO A 70 8.42 -12.29 -19.97
CA PRO A 70 7.35 -11.31 -19.87
C PRO A 70 6.80 -11.23 -18.43
N PRO A 71 6.12 -10.13 -18.08
CA PRO A 71 5.44 -10.01 -16.81
C PRO A 71 4.53 -11.22 -16.55
N ARG A 72 4.74 -11.88 -15.41
CA ARG A 72 3.98 -13.08 -15.07
C ARG A 72 2.70 -12.73 -14.30
N PRO A 73 1.56 -13.37 -14.64
CA PRO A 73 0.36 -13.30 -13.83
C PRO A 73 0.60 -13.89 -12.44
N LEU A 74 -0.34 -13.70 -11.52
CA LEU A 74 -0.23 -14.31 -10.20
C LEU A 74 -0.19 -15.85 -10.29
N PRO A 75 0.71 -16.52 -9.53
CA PRO A 75 0.73 -17.98 -9.44
C PRO A 75 -0.62 -18.56 -8.98
N LEU A 76 -0.94 -19.78 -9.42
CA LEU A 76 -2.22 -20.44 -9.12
C LEU A 76 -2.49 -20.55 -7.62
N LEU A 77 -1.50 -20.93 -6.83
CA LEU A 77 -1.63 -21.04 -5.37
C LEU A 77 -1.91 -19.68 -4.72
N THR A 78 -1.40 -18.59 -5.30
CA THR A 78 -1.76 -17.24 -4.85
C THR A 78 -3.18 -16.87 -5.25
N GLN A 79 -3.64 -17.27 -6.44
CA GLN A 79 -5.03 -17.06 -6.85
C GLN A 79 -6.00 -17.84 -5.96
N GLU A 80 -5.68 -19.08 -5.57
CA GLU A 80 -6.43 -19.87 -4.58
C GLU A 80 -6.51 -19.13 -3.24
N LEU A 81 -5.39 -18.61 -2.73
CA LEU A 81 -5.36 -17.84 -1.49
C LEU A 81 -6.21 -16.55 -1.57
N ASN A 82 -6.11 -15.83 -2.68
CA ASN A 82 -6.87 -14.60 -2.87
C ASN A 82 -8.37 -14.88 -3.09
N ALA A 83 -8.72 -15.99 -3.72
CA ALA A 83 -10.10 -16.45 -3.85
C ALA A 83 -10.68 -16.81 -2.48
N TYR A 84 -9.93 -17.55 -1.68
CA TYR A 84 -10.27 -17.82 -0.28
C TYR A 84 -10.49 -16.53 0.50
N ASP A 85 -9.57 -15.55 0.42
CA ASP A 85 -9.69 -14.27 1.10
C ASP A 85 -10.96 -13.50 0.68
N CYS A 86 -11.30 -13.46 -0.62
CA CYS A 86 -12.52 -12.82 -1.12
C CYS A 86 -13.79 -13.50 -0.58
N ILE A 87 -13.84 -14.84 -0.63
CA ILE A 87 -15.00 -15.62 -0.17
C ILE A 87 -15.24 -15.39 1.32
N GLN A 88 -14.18 -15.47 2.13
CA GLN A 88 -14.28 -15.25 3.57
C GLN A 88 -14.70 -13.81 3.90
N ALA A 89 -14.17 -12.80 3.19
CA ALA A 89 -14.58 -11.41 3.40
C ALA A 89 -16.07 -11.21 3.10
N ILE A 90 -16.60 -11.85 2.07
CA ILE A 90 -18.03 -11.78 1.72
C ILE A 90 -18.89 -12.47 2.78
N PHE A 91 -18.47 -13.63 3.30
CA PHE A 91 -19.20 -14.30 4.37
C PHE A 91 -19.20 -13.51 5.67
N GLU A 92 -18.09 -12.88 6.02
CA GLU A 92 -18.00 -11.96 7.15
C GLU A 92 -18.95 -10.78 6.94
N LEU A 93 -18.92 -10.15 5.76
CA LEU A 93 -19.82 -9.06 5.41
C LEU A 93 -21.31 -9.48 5.50
N ASP A 94 -21.66 -10.72 5.14
CA ASP A 94 -23.05 -11.21 5.25
C ASP A 94 -23.48 -11.46 6.70
N ALA A 95 -22.56 -11.88 7.56
CA ALA A 95 -22.83 -12.23 8.95
C ALA A 95 -22.95 -11.02 9.90
N ILE A 96 -22.33 -9.89 9.55
CA ILE A 96 -22.28 -8.71 10.41
C ILE A 96 -23.65 -8.05 10.57
N ASN A 97 -23.91 -7.54 11.78
CA ASN A 97 -25.16 -6.88 12.17
C ASN A 97 -24.96 -5.52 12.86
N ASN A 98 -23.76 -4.94 12.86
CA ASN A 98 -23.48 -3.62 13.42
C ASN A 98 -22.60 -2.75 12.48
N PRO A 99 -22.66 -1.41 12.59
CA PRO A 99 -21.99 -0.53 11.63
C PRO A 99 -20.46 -0.52 11.68
N GLN A 100 -19.87 -0.69 12.86
CA GLN A 100 -18.41 -0.60 13.00
C GLN A 100 -17.72 -1.83 12.39
N ASP A 101 -18.25 -3.02 12.66
CA ASP A 101 -17.74 -4.25 12.07
C ASP A 101 -17.99 -4.27 10.55
N GLU A 102 -19.06 -3.60 10.08
CA GLU A 102 -19.39 -3.51 8.65
C GLU A 102 -18.31 -2.72 7.88
N GLU A 103 -17.84 -1.60 8.41
CA GLU A 103 -16.71 -0.87 7.82
C GLU A 103 -15.43 -1.72 7.78
N ASP A 104 -15.18 -2.52 8.82
CA ASP A 104 -14.02 -3.42 8.87
C ASP A 104 -14.10 -4.56 7.84
N ALA A 105 -15.29 -5.11 7.60
CA ALA A 105 -15.50 -6.13 6.58
C ALA A 105 -15.38 -5.57 5.16
N PHE A 106 -15.88 -4.36 4.90
CA PHE A 106 -15.67 -3.70 3.61
C PHE A 106 -14.19 -3.40 3.36
N PHE A 107 -13.48 -2.91 4.38
CA PHE A 107 -12.05 -2.69 4.30
C PHE A 107 -11.30 -4.00 4.00
N ASP A 108 -11.64 -5.09 4.67
CA ASP A 108 -10.97 -6.37 4.44
C ASP A 108 -11.34 -7.01 3.08
N LEU A 109 -12.56 -6.80 2.57
CA LEU A 109 -12.92 -7.14 1.19
C LEU A 109 -12.06 -6.35 0.19
N ALA A 110 -11.87 -5.05 0.41
CA ALA A 110 -10.99 -4.23 -0.44
C ALA A 110 -9.54 -4.75 -0.40
N LEU A 111 -9.02 -5.13 0.77
CA LEU A 111 -7.70 -5.75 0.90
C LEU A 111 -7.61 -7.10 0.15
N ALA A 112 -8.66 -7.94 0.22
CA ALA A 112 -8.71 -9.20 -0.51
C ALA A 112 -8.61 -8.97 -2.03
N LEU A 113 -9.32 -7.96 -2.56
CA LEU A 113 -9.26 -7.58 -3.97
C LEU A 113 -7.87 -7.03 -4.37
N ILE A 114 -7.23 -6.21 -3.52
CA ILE A 114 -5.86 -5.72 -3.74
C ILE A 114 -4.85 -6.88 -3.84
N GLY A 115 -5.10 -7.98 -3.11
CA GLY A 115 -4.28 -9.19 -3.18
C GLY A 115 -4.14 -9.78 -4.58
N TRP A 116 -5.13 -9.57 -5.46
CA TRP A 116 -5.11 -10.05 -6.85
C TRP A 116 -4.16 -9.27 -7.77
N ILE A 117 -3.61 -8.14 -7.34
CA ILE A 117 -2.68 -7.35 -8.14
C ILE A 117 -1.34 -8.09 -8.27
N PRO A 118 -0.87 -8.41 -9.48
CA PRO A 118 0.39 -9.13 -9.66
C PRO A 118 1.60 -8.37 -9.13
N GLY A 119 2.51 -9.09 -8.46
CA GLY A 119 3.70 -8.54 -7.83
C GLY A 119 3.40 -8.06 -6.40
N PRO A 120 3.42 -6.75 -6.12
CA PRO A 120 3.36 -6.25 -4.75
C PRO A 120 1.98 -6.35 -4.08
N GLY A 121 0.91 -6.71 -4.80
CA GLY A 121 -0.46 -6.72 -4.28
C GLY A 121 -0.66 -7.60 -3.05
N GLN A 122 -0.13 -8.83 -3.10
CA GLN A 122 -0.19 -9.77 -1.98
C GLN A 122 0.54 -9.22 -0.75
N ASP A 123 1.76 -8.71 -0.92
CA ASP A 123 2.55 -8.15 0.18
C ASP A 123 1.89 -6.86 0.73
N LEU A 124 1.33 -6.00 -0.13
CA LEU A 124 0.60 -4.80 0.26
C LEU A 124 -0.64 -5.15 1.09
N LYS A 125 -1.45 -6.12 0.66
CA LYS A 125 -2.59 -6.65 1.42
C LYS A 125 -2.16 -7.05 2.83
N LEU A 126 -1.08 -7.83 2.94
CA LEU A 126 -0.58 -8.31 4.23
C LEU A 126 -0.05 -7.18 5.12
N ILE A 127 0.67 -6.21 4.55
CA ILE A 127 1.18 -5.03 5.28
C ILE A 127 0.03 -4.22 5.85
N LEU A 128 -0.96 -3.87 5.02
CA LEU A 128 -2.12 -3.08 5.44
C LEU A 128 -2.95 -3.82 6.49
N ARG A 129 -3.15 -5.13 6.31
CA ARG A 129 -3.83 -5.99 7.30
C ARG A 129 -3.07 -6.03 8.64
N ALA A 130 -1.73 -6.08 8.61
CA ALA A 130 -0.91 -6.10 9.81
C ALA A 130 -0.92 -4.77 10.56
N ILE A 131 -0.83 -3.64 9.85
CA ILE A 131 -0.87 -2.31 10.46
C ILE A 131 -2.27 -2.02 11.02
N ASN A 132 -3.33 -2.36 10.29
CA ASN A 132 -4.71 -2.15 10.74
C ASN A 132 -5.00 -2.82 12.09
N ARG A 133 -4.33 -3.95 12.40
CA ARG A 133 -4.49 -4.66 13.67
C ARG A 133 -3.89 -3.97 14.87
N ALA A 134 -2.80 -3.23 14.66
CA ALA A 134 -2.09 -2.55 15.73
C ALA A 134 -1.47 -1.26 15.18
N PRO A 135 -2.30 -0.25 14.82
CA PRO A 135 -1.81 0.96 14.17
C PRO A 135 -0.72 1.64 15.01
N GLN A 136 -0.96 1.77 16.31
CA GLN A 136 -0.06 2.39 17.30
C GLN A 136 1.33 1.74 17.39
N ARG A 137 1.52 0.51 16.87
CA ARG A 137 2.80 -0.21 16.89
C ARG A 137 3.54 -0.18 15.56
N HIS A 138 2.83 0.12 14.47
CA HIS A 138 3.28 -0.24 13.12
C HIS A 138 3.03 0.85 12.06
N ASP A 139 2.26 1.90 12.37
CA ASP A 139 2.01 3.05 11.47
C ASP A 139 3.32 3.73 11.02
N GLU A 140 4.27 3.90 11.93
CA GLU A 140 5.63 4.40 11.67
C GLU A 140 6.48 3.48 10.79
N LYS A 141 5.99 2.29 10.42
CA LYS A 141 6.71 1.33 9.56
C LYS A 141 6.08 1.14 8.18
N LEU A 142 4.98 1.84 7.87
CA LEU A 142 4.24 1.63 6.62
C LEU A 142 5.13 1.70 5.38
N PHE A 143 5.88 2.80 5.21
CA PHE A 143 6.71 2.98 4.02
C PHE A 143 7.92 2.05 4.03
N ASP A 144 8.52 1.75 5.19
CA ASP A 144 9.62 0.78 5.26
C ASP A 144 9.19 -0.63 4.82
N LEU A 145 7.99 -1.05 5.24
CA LEU A 145 7.42 -2.33 4.84
C LEU A 145 7.08 -2.34 3.34
N ILE A 146 6.56 -1.23 2.80
CA ILE A 146 6.29 -1.10 1.36
C ILE A 146 7.60 -1.10 0.56
N ARG A 147 8.64 -0.37 0.99
CA ARG A 147 9.98 -0.37 0.37
C ARG A 147 10.54 -1.78 0.34
N HIS A 148 10.39 -2.54 1.43
CA HIS A 148 10.79 -3.94 1.47
C HIS A 148 10.08 -4.79 0.40
N SER A 149 8.77 -4.57 0.20
CA SER A 149 7.98 -5.23 -0.87
C SER A 149 8.46 -4.82 -2.27
N LEU A 150 8.69 -3.53 -2.52
CA LEU A 150 9.20 -3.02 -3.79
C LEU A 150 10.57 -3.62 -4.14
N MET A 151 11.51 -3.65 -3.19
CA MET A 151 12.83 -4.27 -3.36
C MET A 151 12.70 -5.77 -3.65
N ALA A 152 11.82 -6.46 -2.94
CA ALA A 152 11.53 -7.88 -3.14
C ALA A 152 11.02 -8.16 -4.56
N CYS A 153 10.13 -7.31 -5.08
CA CYS A 153 9.58 -7.40 -6.43
C CYS A 153 10.51 -6.81 -7.51
N ARG A 154 11.67 -6.25 -7.13
CA ARG A 154 12.60 -5.51 -8.02
C ARG A 154 11.92 -4.35 -8.76
N LEU A 155 10.97 -3.70 -8.08
CA LEU A 155 10.26 -2.54 -8.59
C LEU A 155 10.98 -1.26 -8.12
N LYS A 156 11.33 -0.42 -9.08
CA LYS A 156 11.98 0.87 -8.86
C LYS A 156 10.93 1.96 -8.98
N THR A 157 10.38 2.37 -7.84
CA THR A 157 9.31 3.35 -7.73
C THR A 157 9.15 3.74 -6.25
N SER A 158 8.26 4.69 -5.95
CA SER A 158 7.99 5.11 -4.58
C SER A 158 6.86 4.31 -3.92
N PRO A 159 6.84 4.18 -2.59
CA PRO A 159 5.70 3.65 -1.84
C PRO A 159 4.37 4.34 -2.17
N GLU A 160 4.40 5.66 -2.40
CA GLU A 160 3.24 6.44 -2.78
C GLU A 160 2.74 6.08 -4.18
N GLN A 161 3.64 5.94 -5.16
CA GLN A 161 3.28 5.49 -6.51
C GLN A 161 2.65 4.09 -6.48
N LEU A 162 3.17 3.19 -5.65
CA LEU A 162 2.57 1.88 -5.44
C LEU A 162 1.12 2.00 -4.92
N LEU A 163 0.94 2.74 -3.81
CA LEU A 163 -0.38 2.93 -3.20
C LEU A 163 -1.36 3.60 -4.18
N GLU A 164 -0.91 4.61 -4.90
CA GLU A 164 -1.73 5.34 -5.88
C GLU A 164 -2.31 4.39 -6.94
N LYS A 165 -1.48 3.52 -7.54
CA LYS A 165 -1.90 2.59 -8.61
C LYS A 165 -2.59 1.33 -8.09
N CYS A 166 -2.30 0.90 -6.87
CA CYS A 166 -2.99 -0.24 -6.26
C CYS A 166 -4.40 0.12 -5.78
N LEU A 167 -4.64 1.38 -5.42
CA LEU A 167 -5.93 1.88 -4.94
C LEU A 167 -6.76 2.59 -6.04
N ASP A 168 -6.48 2.29 -7.31
CA ASP A 168 -7.22 2.83 -8.45
C ASP A 168 -8.57 2.10 -8.61
N ALA A 169 -9.66 2.82 -8.33
CA ALA A 169 -11.02 2.28 -8.35
C ALA A 169 -11.53 1.96 -9.76
N GLN A 170 -11.20 2.80 -10.75
CA GLN A 170 -11.61 2.58 -12.13
C GLN A 170 -10.95 1.31 -12.66
N ARG A 171 -9.64 1.21 -12.47
CA ARG A 171 -8.88 0.03 -12.91
C ARG A 171 -9.32 -1.23 -12.18
N LEU A 172 -9.66 -1.15 -10.88
CA LEU A 172 -10.23 -2.28 -10.16
C LEU A 172 -11.54 -2.75 -10.81
N ALA A 173 -12.45 -1.84 -11.13
CA ALA A 173 -13.74 -2.19 -11.75
C ALA A 173 -13.55 -2.86 -13.12
N GLU A 174 -12.62 -2.35 -13.93
CA GLU A 174 -12.26 -2.93 -15.24
C GLU A 174 -11.68 -4.34 -15.12
N GLU A 175 -10.86 -4.59 -14.10
CA GLU A 175 -10.18 -5.87 -13.87
C GLU A 175 -10.98 -6.86 -13.00
N LEU A 176 -12.09 -6.44 -12.39
CA LEU A 176 -12.90 -7.28 -11.51
C LEU A 176 -13.48 -8.55 -12.17
N PRO A 177 -13.86 -8.55 -13.46
CA PRO A 177 -14.25 -9.77 -14.16
C PRO A 177 -13.19 -10.87 -14.14
N GLU A 178 -11.89 -10.51 -14.20
CA GLU A 178 -10.80 -11.47 -14.06
C GLU A 178 -10.72 -12.02 -12.64
N ILE A 179 -10.94 -11.19 -11.62
CA ILE A 179 -11.04 -11.66 -10.23
C ILE A 179 -12.21 -12.65 -10.08
N VAL A 180 -13.38 -12.33 -10.64
CA VAL A 180 -14.56 -13.21 -10.61
C VAL A 180 -14.26 -14.55 -11.29
N ASN A 181 -13.56 -14.54 -12.43
CA ASN A 181 -13.14 -15.75 -13.11
C ASN A 181 -12.21 -16.61 -12.24
N GLY A 182 -11.21 -15.99 -11.62
CA GLY A 182 -10.29 -16.67 -10.70
C GLY A 182 -10.99 -17.24 -9.46
N VAL A 183 -11.91 -16.47 -8.85
CA VAL A 183 -12.71 -16.95 -7.71
C VAL A 183 -13.58 -18.14 -8.13
N ARG A 184 -14.28 -18.06 -9.26
CA ARG A 184 -15.14 -19.14 -9.77
C ARG A 184 -14.35 -20.41 -10.08
N ALA A 185 -13.11 -20.27 -10.54
CA ALA A 185 -12.22 -21.38 -10.83
C ALA A 185 -11.67 -22.07 -9.56
N SER A 186 -11.66 -21.37 -8.42
CA SER A 186 -10.99 -21.83 -7.21
C SER A 186 -11.61 -23.08 -6.57
N SER A 187 -10.75 -23.88 -5.94
CA SER A 187 -11.17 -25.04 -5.13
C SER A 187 -12.15 -24.65 -4.02
N THR A 188 -11.89 -23.51 -3.35
CA THR A 188 -12.72 -23.01 -2.24
C THR A 188 -14.14 -22.71 -2.72
N PHE A 189 -14.31 -22.06 -3.87
CA PHE A 189 -15.63 -21.72 -4.41
C PHE A 189 -16.43 -22.96 -4.83
N ASN A 190 -15.74 -23.94 -5.45
CA ASN A 190 -16.36 -25.18 -5.90
C ASN A 190 -16.86 -26.05 -4.74
N GLY A 191 -16.25 -25.92 -3.56
CA GLY A 191 -16.70 -26.60 -2.33
C GLY A 191 -17.92 -25.97 -1.63
N LEU A 192 -18.38 -24.80 -2.08
CA LEU A 192 -19.50 -24.09 -1.45
C LEU A 192 -20.87 -24.65 -1.87
N THR A 193 -21.89 -24.45 -1.03
CA THR A 193 -23.28 -24.73 -1.42
C THR A 193 -23.75 -23.77 -2.54
N PRO A 194 -24.75 -24.16 -3.37
CA PRO A 194 -25.26 -23.29 -4.43
C PRO A 194 -25.76 -21.92 -3.94
N GLN A 195 -26.27 -21.85 -2.70
CA GLN A 195 -26.69 -20.58 -2.10
C GLN A 195 -25.49 -19.69 -1.76
N GLN A 196 -24.44 -20.26 -1.18
CA GLN A 196 -23.19 -19.54 -0.88
C GLN A 196 -22.50 -19.08 -2.16
N GLN A 197 -22.46 -19.91 -3.21
CA GLN A 197 -21.92 -19.52 -4.52
C GLN A 197 -22.64 -18.30 -5.10
N ARG A 198 -23.99 -18.28 -5.05
CA ARG A 198 -24.78 -17.11 -5.47
C ARG A 198 -24.49 -15.87 -4.64
N LEU A 199 -24.33 -16.03 -3.32
CA LEU A 199 -23.98 -14.92 -2.42
C LEU A 199 -22.62 -14.30 -2.78
N VAL A 200 -21.61 -15.14 -3.00
CA VAL A 200 -20.26 -14.70 -3.38
C VAL A 200 -20.28 -13.99 -4.73
N MET A 201 -20.88 -14.60 -5.76
CA MET A 201 -20.94 -13.99 -7.10
C MET A 201 -21.68 -12.65 -7.07
N HIS A 202 -22.82 -12.59 -6.38
CA HIS A 202 -23.57 -11.34 -6.24
C HIS A 202 -22.74 -10.22 -5.59
N ASN A 203 -22.05 -10.49 -4.48
CA ASN A 203 -21.27 -9.45 -3.81
C ASN A 203 -20.01 -9.04 -4.58
N LEU A 204 -19.44 -9.93 -5.40
CA LEU A 204 -18.36 -9.54 -6.32
C LEU A 204 -18.90 -8.64 -7.44
N ASP A 205 -20.09 -8.95 -7.98
CA ASP A 205 -20.72 -8.06 -8.97
C ASP A 205 -21.03 -6.67 -8.35
N GLU A 206 -21.53 -6.61 -7.12
CA GLU A 206 -21.74 -5.34 -6.39
C GLU A 206 -20.41 -4.61 -6.13
N ALA A 207 -19.33 -5.34 -5.77
CA ALA A 207 -18.01 -4.74 -5.57
C ALA A 207 -17.47 -4.04 -6.84
N ARG A 208 -17.89 -4.49 -8.03
CA ARG A 208 -17.55 -3.81 -9.30
C ARG A 208 -18.21 -2.45 -9.39
N GLU A 209 -19.51 -2.37 -9.07
CA GLU A 209 -20.30 -1.13 -9.13
C GLU A 209 -19.91 -0.14 -8.02
N HIS A 210 -19.32 -0.65 -6.93
CA HIS A 210 -18.95 0.10 -5.73
C HIS A 210 -17.43 0.15 -5.50
N SER A 211 -16.62 0.04 -6.57
CA SER A 211 -15.15 0.02 -6.47
C SER A 211 -14.56 1.32 -5.88
N GLU A 212 -15.19 2.46 -6.18
CA GLU A 212 -14.79 3.78 -5.65
C GLU A 212 -14.89 3.80 -4.13
N PHE A 213 -16.04 3.38 -3.59
CA PHE A 213 -16.25 3.25 -2.15
C PHE A 213 -15.21 2.33 -1.49
N LEU A 214 -14.95 1.15 -2.07
CA LEU A 214 -13.98 0.21 -1.53
C LEU A 214 -12.57 0.82 -1.48
N MET A 215 -12.12 1.48 -2.54
CA MET A 215 -10.78 2.07 -2.58
C MET A 215 -10.67 3.35 -1.74
N GLU A 216 -11.71 4.18 -1.69
CA GLU A 216 -11.76 5.36 -0.81
C GLU A 216 -11.70 4.94 0.66
N SER A 217 -12.44 3.90 1.06
CA SER A 217 -12.40 3.36 2.43
C SER A 217 -10.99 2.97 2.87
N VAL A 218 -10.19 2.40 1.95
CA VAL A 218 -8.80 2.07 2.21
C VAL A 218 -7.96 3.34 2.31
N ARG A 219 -8.11 4.29 1.37
CA ARG A 219 -7.37 5.56 1.35
C ARG A 219 -7.57 6.35 2.63
N ASP A 220 -8.81 6.51 3.08
CA ASP A 220 -9.16 7.24 4.29
C ASP A 220 -8.57 6.58 5.53
N ARG A 221 -8.63 5.25 5.60
CA ARG A 221 -8.11 4.49 6.74
C ARG A 221 -6.59 4.55 6.86
N ILE A 222 -5.87 4.59 5.74
CA ILE A 222 -4.39 4.67 5.74
C ILE A 222 -3.84 6.10 5.77
N ALA A 223 -4.67 7.12 5.51
CA ALA A 223 -4.25 8.52 5.46
C ALA A 223 -3.50 9.00 6.73
N PRO A 224 -3.95 8.65 7.96
CA PRO A 224 -3.21 8.99 9.19
C PRO A 224 -1.82 8.36 9.23
N TRP A 225 -1.68 7.12 8.75
CA TRP A 225 -0.40 6.40 8.73
C TRP A 225 0.58 7.02 7.72
N ILE A 226 0.07 7.45 6.56
CA ILE A 226 0.86 8.16 5.55
C ILE A 226 1.34 9.52 6.08
N ALA A 227 0.49 10.24 6.83
CA ALA A 227 0.83 11.55 7.37
C ALA A 227 2.02 11.50 8.36
N VAL A 228 2.13 10.43 9.15
CA VAL A 228 3.26 10.21 10.07
C VAL A 228 4.58 9.99 9.31
N GLN A 229 4.52 9.33 8.15
CA GLN A 229 5.70 8.95 7.35
C GLN A 229 6.33 10.12 6.58
N ARG A 230 5.52 11.04 6.08
CA ARG A 230 5.99 12.10 5.18
C ARG A 230 7.07 12.97 5.79
N ASN A 231 7.17 13.07 7.12
CA ASN A 231 8.10 13.97 7.81
C ASN A 231 9.60 13.59 7.68
N ASN A 232 9.92 12.41 7.14
CA ASN A 232 11.31 11.90 7.09
C ASN A 232 11.94 11.86 5.68
N SER A 233 11.23 12.32 4.65
CA SER A 233 11.72 12.30 3.24
C SER A 233 12.14 13.70 2.77
N ALA A 234 13.01 13.80 1.76
CA ALA A 234 13.31 15.10 1.13
C ALA A 234 12.05 15.82 0.58
N ALA A 235 11.01 15.06 0.22
CA ALA A 235 9.72 15.57 -0.27
C ALA A 235 8.77 16.13 0.82
N ALA A 236 9.12 16.03 2.11
CA ALA A 236 8.26 16.43 3.22
C ALA A 236 7.91 17.93 3.25
N HIS A 237 8.78 18.79 2.70
CA HIS A 237 8.70 20.24 2.84
C HIS A 237 8.57 21.02 1.53
N SER A 238 8.50 20.34 0.37
CA SER A 238 8.29 21.01 -0.93
C SER A 238 6.88 21.59 -1.11
N ARG A 239 5.99 21.40 -0.12
CA ARG A 239 4.75 22.17 0.07
C ARG A 239 4.67 22.66 1.52
N GLY A 240 5.48 23.65 1.87
CA GLY A 240 5.39 24.31 3.17
C GLY A 240 4.08 25.09 3.33
N PRO A 241 3.46 25.11 4.54
CA PRO A 241 2.48 26.13 4.90
C PRO A 241 3.15 27.51 4.96
N ALA A 242 2.39 28.54 4.57
CA ALA A 242 2.84 29.92 4.48
C ALA A 242 3.56 30.40 5.77
N LEU A 243 4.85 30.71 5.64
CA LEU A 243 5.55 31.55 6.60
C LEU A 243 4.91 32.94 6.56
N LEU A 244 4.46 33.39 7.73
CA LEU A 244 3.86 34.71 8.00
C LEU A 244 4.63 35.85 7.31
N PRO A 245 3.95 36.89 6.78
CA PRO A 245 4.62 37.97 6.08
C PRO A 245 5.35 38.90 7.06
N LYS A 246 6.66 39.09 6.87
CA LYS A 246 7.44 40.21 7.43
C LYS A 246 7.48 41.39 6.43
N PRO A 247 7.69 42.63 6.91
CA PRO A 247 7.04 43.83 6.38
C PRO A 247 7.68 44.34 5.09
N GLN A 248 6.84 44.94 4.25
CA GLN A 248 7.19 45.52 2.97
C GLN A 248 8.13 46.73 3.11
N SER A 249 9.23 46.72 2.36
CA SER A 249 9.87 47.94 1.88
C SER A 249 9.81 47.94 0.35
N SER A 250 8.98 48.83 -0.16
CA SER A 250 8.74 49.16 -1.57
C SER A 250 10.00 49.63 -2.30
N PHE A 251 10.28 49.09 -3.49
CA PHE A 251 10.82 49.83 -4.64
C PHE A 251 10.63 49.00 -5.92
N ASP A 252 9.81 49.51 -6.84
CA ASP A 252 9.72 49.13 -8.27
C ASP A 252 10.70 50.01 -9.07
N PRO A 253 11.33 49.51 -10.15
CA PRO A 253 10.66 49.68 -11.45
C PRO A 253 10.84 48.55 -12.48
N LEU A 254 9.71 48.31 -13.17
CA LEU A 254 9.46 47.89 -14.55
C LEU A 254 10.65 47.58 -15.50
N ALA A 255 10.67 46.36 -16.05
CA ALA A 255 11.17 46.09 -17.40
C ALA A 255 10.57 44.81 -18.04
N SER A 256 10.38 44.91 -19.35
CA SER A 256 9.78 44.06 -20.39
C SER A 256 9.98 42.53 -20.34
N ALA A 257 8.95 41.79 -20.76
CA ALA A 257 8.92 40.34 -20.93
C ALA A 257 9.33 39.85 -22.34
N PRO A 258 10.03 38.71 -22.46
CA PRO A 258 10.06 37.88 -23.67
C PRO A 258 9.24 36.58 -23.53
N ALA A 259 9.09 35.91 -24.67
CA ALA A 259 8.13 34.86 -25.07
C ALA A 259 8.09 33.54 -24.25
N PRO A 260 7.03 32.71 -24.42
CA PRO A 260 6.65 31.63 -23.47
C PRO A 260 7.56 30.40 -23.43
N GLU A 261 8.27 30.07 -24.51
CA GLU A 261 8.97 28.76 -24.61
C GLU A 261 10.31 28.71 -23.87
N ALA A 262 10.92 29.88 -23.59
CA ALA A 262 12.11 29.97 -22.74
C ALA A 262 11.78 29.95 -21.23
N ARG A 263 10.50 30.10 -20.86
CA ARG A 263 10.07 30.12 -19.45
C ARG A 263 10.02 28.72 -18.85
N ASP A 264 9.71 27.68 -19.62
CA ASP A 264 9.62 26.33 -19.09
C ASP A 264 11.00 25.72 -18.85
N ALA A 265 11.96 25.91 -19.76
CA ALA A 265 13.35 25.51 -19.54
C ALA A 265 14.00 26.29 -18.38
N ALA A 266 13.82 27.61 -18.32
CA ALA A 266 14.35 28.43 -17.22
C ALA A 266 13.63 28.20 -15.88
N ARG A 267 12.39 27.70 -15.88
CA ARG A 267 11.68 27.27 -14.66
C ARG A 267 12.21 25.93 -14.18
N ILE A 268 12.44 24.98 -15.07
CA ILE A 268 13.09 23.70 -14.74
C ILE A 268 14.50 23.93 -14.19
N THR A 269 15.29 24.85 -14.75
CA THR A 269 16.63 25.18 -14.22
C THR A 269 16.55 25.97 -12.90
N ARG A 270 15.60 26.91 -12.72
CA ARG A 270 15.44 27.61 -11.42
C ARG A 270 14.88 26.72 -10.30
N ASP A 271 14.10 25.70 -10.64
CA ASP A 271 13.60 24.73 -9.65
C ASP A 271 14.70 23.75 -9.19
N ILE A 272 15.83 23.66 -9.93
CA ILE A 272 17.02 22.88 -9.55
C ILE A 272 17.90 23.64 -8.53
N ASP A 273 17.88 24.97 -8.53
CA ASP A 273 18.80 25.81 -7.73
C ASP A 273 18.21 26.43 -6.46
N GLN A 274 16.99 26.03 -6.03
CA GLN A 274 16.41 26.53 -4.78
C GLN A 274 17.20 26.07 -3.55
N GLY A 275 18.03 26.96 -3.00
CA GLY A 275 18.76 26.78 -1.73
C GLY A 275 20.28 26.97 -1.82
N LEU A 276 20.85 27.03 -3.02
CA LEU A 276 22.30 27.21 -3.23
C LEU A 276 22.80 28.65 -2.97
N GLU A 277 21.90 29.63 -2.90
CA GLU A 277 22.22 31.06 -2.87
C GLU A 277 22.95 31.55 -1.60
N HIS A 278 23.12 30.70 -0.57
CA HIS A 278 23.74 31.06 0.72
C HIS A 278 24.92 30.15 1.14
N LEU A 279 25.43 29.31 0.23
CA LEU A 279 26.60 28.48 0.52
C LEU A 279 27.87 29.35 0.45
N THR A 280 28.44 29.65 1.62
CA THR A 280 29.57 30.61 1.80
C THR A 280 30.89 29.93 2.17
N GLY A 281 30.94 28.60 2.12
CA GLY A 281 32.10 27.82 2.51
C GLY A 281 33.08 27.63 1.36
N ASP A 282 33.97 28.61 1.18
CA ASP A 282 35.00 28.55 0.14
C ASP A 282 35.88 27.29 0.29
N GLY A 283 35.87 26.43 -0.73
CA GLY A 283 36.79 25.29 -0.86
C GLY A 283 36.30 23.95 -0.30
N HIS A 284 35.06 23.85 0.19
CA HIS A 284 34.48 22.60 0.65
C HIS A 284 33.38 22.10 -0.30
N TRP A 285 33.28 20.77 -0.42
CA TRP A 285 32.31 20.11 -1.29
C TRP A 285 31.71 18.88 -0.61
N LEU A 286 30.54 18.46 -1.08
CA LEU A 286 29.86 17.24 -0.68
C LEU A 286 29.34 16.50 -1.90
N GLU A 287 29.61 15.20 -1.96
CA GLU A 287 29.07 14.30 -2.98
C GLU A 287 28.01 13.39 -2.38
N LEU A 288 26.87 13.31 -3.05
CA LEU A 288 25.75 12.47 -2.73
C LEU A 288 25.72 11.31 -3.73
N ASN A 289 25.64 10.08 -3.22
CA ASN A 289 25.55 8.87 -4.05
C ASN A 289 24.46 7.95 -3.50
N LEU A 290 23.38 7.74 -4.25
CA LEU A 290 22.26 6.88 -3.84
C LEU A 290 22.07 5.73 -4.83
N HIS A 291 22.37 4.52 -4.36
CA HIS A 291 22.27 3.28 -5.14
C HIS A 291 21.49 2.23 -4.37
N TYR A 292 20.78 1.38 -5.10
CA TYR A 292 20.19 0.16 -4.56
C TYR A 292 21.28 -0.86 -4.15
N PRO A 293 20.96 -1.89 -3.35
CA PRO A 293 21.93 -2.92 -2.96
C PRO A 293 22.58 -3.70 -4.12
N ASN A 294 21.98 -3.65 -5.31
CA ASN A 294 22.52 -4.24 -6.54
C ASN A 294 23.35 -3.25 -7.37
N LEU A 295 23.73 -2.11 -6.78
CA LEU A 295 24.54 -1.04 -7.39
C LEU A 295 23.85 -0.30 -8.55
N GLU A 296 22.54 -0.47 -8.75
CA GLU A 296 21.80 0.35 -9.70
C GLU A 296 21.47 1.72 -9.10
N PRO A 297 21.53 2.80 -9.89
CA PRO A 297 21.31 4.15 -9.40
C PRO A 297 19.82 4.44 -9.13
N VAL A 298 19.57 5.20 -8.05
CA VAL A 298 18.26 5.77 -7.73
C VAL A 298 18.14 7.15 -8.40
N SER A 299 17.94 7.12 -9.72
CA SER A 299 17.93 8.32 -10.55
C SER A 299 16.76 9.25 -10.24
N GLY A 300 17.00 10.56 -10.24
CA GLY A 300 15.96 11.60 -10.13
C GLY A 300 15.34 11.74 -8.74
N ALA A 301 15.79 10.94 -7.76
CA ALA A 301 15.37 11.07 -6.37
C ALA A 301 15.72 12.47 -5.86
N ALA A 302 14.77 13.09 -5.14
CA ALA A 302 15.02 14.36 -4.50
C ALA A 302 16.05 14.18 -3.37
N TYR A 303 16.83 15.21 -3.06
CA TYR A 303 17.66 15.25 -1.86
C TYR A 303 17.46 16.57 -1.12
N ARG A 304 17.72 16.54 0.18
CA ARG A 304 17.84 17.71 1.03
C ARG A 304 19.02 17.56 1.97
N VAL A 305 19.85 18.57 2.08
CA VAL A 305 21.00 18.62 2.97
C VAL A 305 20.80 19.77 3.95
N ILE A 306 20.95 19.51 5.25
CA ILE A 306 20.97 20.51 6.31
C ILE A 306 22.39 20.59 6.87
N PHE A 307 23.03 21.74 6.72
CA PHE A 307 24.40 21.98 7.15
C PHE A 307 24.47 22.41 8.62
N SER A 308 25.67 22.41 9.20
CA SER A 308 25.90 22.73 10.61
C SER A 308 25.59 24.18 11.00
N ASP A 309 25.62 25.11 10.04
CA ASP A 309 25.25 26.52 10.22
C ASP A 309 23.74 26.78 10.08
N GLY A 310 22.96 25.73 9.76
CA GLY A 310 21.53 25.82 9.53
C GLY A 310 21.11 26.14 8.09
N SER A 311 22.07 26.40 7.19
CA SER A 311 21.79 26.51 5.75
C SER A 311 21.33 25.17 5.19
N GLN A 312 20.61 25.20 4.07
CA GLN A 312 20.03 24.01 3.44
C GLN A 312 20.24 24.03 1.93
N ALA A 313 20.47 22.86 1.35
CA ALA A 313 20.50 22.66 -0.11
C ALA A 313 19.48 21.57 -0.49
N GLU A 314 18.70 21.82 -1.54
CA GLU A 314 17.73 20.87 -2.08
C GLU A 314 17.97 20.69 -3.58
N GLY A 315 17.60 19.52 -4.11
CA GLY A 315 17.78 19.24 -5.53
C GLY A 315 17.35 17.82 -5.89
N ARG A 316 17.79 17.35 -7.05
CA ARG A 316 17.57 15.98 -7.53
C ARG A 316 18.89 15.34 -7.94
N LEU A 317 18.99 14.04 -7.73
CA LEU A 317 20.09 13.24 -8.24
C LEU A 317 19.96 13.06 -9.76
N ASP A 318 21.09 12.92 -10.44
CA ASP A 318 21.18 12.67 -11.88
C ASP A 318 20.79 11.22 -12.28
N GLU A 319 21.16 10.80 -13.49
CA GLU A 319 20.85 9.45 -14.01
C GLU A 319 21.64 8.35 -13.30
N GLU A 320 22.80 8.72 -12.76
CA GLU A 320 23.76 7.92 -12.00
C GLU A 320 23.47 7.93 -10.50
N GLY A 321 22.39 8.59 -10.06
CA GLY A 321 22.05 8.68 -8.64
C GLY A 321 23.06 9.52 -7.85
N TYR A 322 23.69 10.48 -8.53
CA TYR A 322 24.76 11.33 -8.02
C TYR A 322 24.30 12.80 -7.95
N ALA A 323 24.89 13.54 -7.01
CA ALA A 323 24.86 15.00 -6.99
C ALA A 323 26.12 15.54 -6.30
N ARG A 324 26.61 16.69 -6.75
CA ARG A 324 27.76 17.38 -6.18
C ARG A 324 27.37 18.79 -5.74
N LEU A 325 27.64 19.10 -4.48
CA LEU A 325 27.44 20.41 -3.88
C LEU A 325 28.81 21.04 -3.65
N GLU A 326 29.00 22.24 -4.18
CA GLU A 326 30.22 23.05 -4.02
C GLU A 326 29.95 24.22 -3.07
N GLY A 327 31.01 24.73 -2.42
CA GLY A 327 30.91 25.93 -1.57
C GLY A 327 30.26 25.68 -0.21
N ILE A 328 30.21 24.45 0.28
CA ILE A 328 29.43 24.11 1.47
C ILE A 328 30.10 24.57 2.78
N PRO A 329 29.35 24.96 3.82
CA PRO A 329 29.93 25.29 5.12
C PRO A 329 30.74 24.11 5.71
N PRO A 330 31.88 24.35 6.38
CA PRO A 330 32.62 23.30 7.04
C PRO A 330 31.82 22.73 8.22
N GLY A 331 31.78 21.41 8.33
CA GLY A 331 31.16 20.72 9.45
C GLY A 331 30.30 19.53 9.03
N PRO A 332 29.60 18.90 9.99
CA PRO A 332 28.69 17.80 9.70
C PRO A 332 27.46 18.29 8.95
N ALA A 333 26.98 17.49 8.00
CA ALA A 333 25.73 17.70 7.28
C ALA A 333 24.76 16.55 7.52
N LYS A 334 23.46 16.83 7.54
CA LYS A 334 22.39 15.83 7.57
C LYS A 334 21.77 15.74 6.18
N VAL A 335 21.87 14.58 5.55
CA VAL A 335 21.32 14.32 4.22
C VAL A 335 20.03 13.52 4.35
N TYR A 336 19.00 13.96 3.65
CA TYR A 336 17.72 13.29 3.49
C TYR A 336 17.53 12.98 2.00
N TYR A 337 17.20 11.74 1.68
CA TYR A 337 16.86 11.33 0.33
C TYR A 337 15.35 11.18 0.16
N GLY A 338 14.87 11.44 -1.05
CA GLY A 338 13.54 11.08 -1.52
C GLY A 338 13.53 9.69 -2.16
N GLU A 339 12.34 9.26 -2.56
CA GLU A 339 12.12 7.99 -3.22
C GLU A 339 12.49 8.04 -4.71
N ASP A 340 12.56 6.86 -5.33
CA ASP A 340 12.69 6.72 -6.78
C ASP A 340 11.42 7.25 -7.48
N PRO A 341 11.51 8.31 -8.31
CA PRO A 341 10.36 8.94 -8.94
C PRO A 341 9.83 8.16 -10.15
N ARG A 342 10.46 7.05 -10.54
CA ARG A 342 10.03 6.27 -11.70
C ARG A 342 8.57 5.82 -11.53
N PRO A 343 7.74 5.95 -12.58
CA PRO A 343 6.32 5.61 -12.49
C PRO A 343 6.14 4.11 -12.27
N TYR A 344 5.25 3.74 -11.36
CA TYR A 344 4.91 2.33 -11.15
C TYR A 344 4.02 1.80 -12.28
N GLN A 345 4.54 0.87 -13.07
CA GLN A 345 3.80 0.16 -14.11
C GLN A 345 3.15 -1.10 -13.54
N ARG A 346 1.91 -0.96 -13.05
CA ARG A 346 1.12 -2.10 -12.56
C ARG A 346 0.74 -3.03 -13.71
N LEU A 347 0.96 -4.33 -13.50
CA LEU A 347 0.52 -5.39 -14.40
C LEU A 347 -0.98 -5.65 -14.25
N PRO A 348 -1.69 -5.97 -15.34
CA PRO A 348 -3.11 -6.28 -15.26
C PRO A 348 -3.36 -7.61 -14.55
N ILE A 349 -4.45 -7.68 -13.80
CA ILE A 349 -4.93 -8.93 -13.20
C ILE A 349 -5.37 -9.87 -14.34
N ARG A 350 -5.01 -11.15 -14.21
CA ARG A 350 -5.44 -12.21 -15.13
C ARG A 350 -5.73 -13.49 -14.36
N ALA A 351 -6.92 -14.04 -14.54
CA ALA A 351 -7.24 -15.37 -14.04
C ALA A 351 -6.44 -16.41 -14.83
N LEU A 352 -5.88 -17.38 -14.11
CA LEU A 352 -5.30 -18.56 -14.75
C LEU A 352 -6.33 -19.70 -14.77
N ALA A 353 -6.25 -20.53 -15.80
CA ALA A 353 -7.02 -21.77 -15.84
C ALA A 353 -6.51 -22.70 -14.74
N VAL A 354 -7.42 -23.48 -14.14
CA VAL A 354 -7.05 -24.48 -13.15
C VAL A 354 -6.15 -25.53 -13.80
N ASP A 355 -4.95 -25.67 -13.29
CA ASP A 355 -3.99 -26.70 -13.67
C ASP A 355 -3.44 -27.37 -12.41
N PRO A 356 -3.90 -28.60 -12.10
CA PRO A 356 -3.42 -29.34 -10.92
C PRO A 356 -1.91 -29.57 -10.95
N GLN A 357 -1.32 -29.83 -12.11
CA GLN A 357 0.11 -30.09 -12.22
C GLN A 357 0.90 -28.83 -11.90
N GLN A 358 0.49 -27.68 -12.45
CA GLN A 358 1.13 -26.40 -12.11
C GLN A 358 0.96 -26.07 -10.62
N LEU A 359 -0.19 -26.39 -10.01
CA LEU A 359 -0.40 -26.18 -8.57
C LEU A 359 0.53 -27.06 -7.72
N GLU A 360 0.75 -28.32 -8.12
CA GLU A 360 1.72 -29.22 -7.49
C GLU A 360 3.16 -28.67 -7.62
N GLU A 361 3.56 -28.22 -8.81
CA GLU A 361 4.87 -27.59 -9.05
C GLU A 361 5.07 -26.33 -8.19
N GLU A 362 4.02 -25.52 -8.02
CA GLU A 362 4.05 -24.33 -7.16
C GLU A 362 4.17 -24.70 -5.67
N LEU A 363 3.53 -25.77 -5.21
CA LEU A 363 3.68 -26.29 -3.84
C LEU A 363 5.09 -26.82 -3.60
N GLU A 364 5.65 -27.58 -4.54
CA GLU A 364 7.01 -28.09 -4.47
C GLU A 364 8.05 -26.96 -4.45
N ALA A 365 7.84 -25.90 -5.23
CA ALA A 365 8.68 -24.70 -5.21
C ALA A 365 8.69 -23.97 -3.85
N LEU A 366 7.69 -24.24 -2.99
CA LEU A 366 7.62 -23.76 -1.61
C LEU A 366 8.17 -24.77 -0.59
N GLU A 367 8.79 -25.85 -1.06
CA GLU A 367 9.28 -26.97 -0.26
C GLU A 367 8.14 -27.65 0.52
N LEU A 368 6.96 -27.75 -0.09
CA LEU A 368 5.81 -28.50 0.43
C LEU A 368 5.59 -29.76 -0.40
N GLU A 369 5.31 -30.88 0.25
CA GLU A 369 4.99 -32.15 -0.43
C GLU A 369 3.51 -32.17 -0.82
N PRO A 370 3.14 -32.12 -2.11
CA PRO A 370 1.73 -31.94 -2.50
C PRO A 370 0.80 -33.02 -1.95
N ALA A 371 1.26 -34.27 -1.88
CA ALA A 371 0.49 -35.40 -1.36
C ALA A 371 0.11 -35.28 0.13
N ASN A 372 0.83 -34.46 0.90
CA ASN A 372 0.65 -34.27 2.34
C ASN A 372 0.04 -32.91 2.70
N VAL A 373 -0.25 -32.06 1.70
CA VAL A 373 -0.80 -30.72 1.90
C VAL A 373 -2.32 -30.78 1.86
N ASP A 374 -2.96 -30.46 3.00
CA ASP A 374 -4.34 -30.01 2.98
C ASP A 374 -4.38 -28.53 2.54
N LEU A 375 -4.80 -28.31 1.29
CA LEU A 375 -4.87 -26.98 0.70
C LEU A 375 -5.77 -26.06 1.52
N ALA A 376 -6.92 -26.53 2.01
CA ALA A 376 -7.85 -25.67 2.76
C ALA A 376 -7.22 -25.15 4.06
N THR A 377 -6.57 -26.03 4.81
CA THR A 377 -5.81 -25.65 6.02
C THR A 377 -4.65 -24.70 5.67
N LEU A 378 -3.93 -24.97 4.59
CA LEU A 378 -2.84 -24.10 4.13
C LEU A 378 -3.35 -22.68 3.81
N LEU A 379 -4.45 -22.55 3.07
CA LEU A 379 -5.05 -21.26 2.73
C LEU A 379 -5.50 -20.51 3.98
N LEU A 380 -6.19 -21.18 4.90
CA LEU A 380 -6.61 -20.63 6.19
C LEU A 380 -5.43 -20.07 6.99
N GLU A 381 -4.38 -20.87 7.19
CA GLU A 381 -3.21 -20.45 7.97
C GLU A 381 -2.42 -19.32 7.30
N THR A 382 -2.36 -19.34 5.97
CA THR A 382 -1.60 -18.37 5.16
C THR A 382 -2.33 -17.05 4.96
N SER A 383 -3.67 -17.08 4.92
CA SER A 383 -4.51 -15.90 4.73
C SER A 383 -4.16 -14.77 5.71
N GLN A 384 -3.65 -15.14 6.89
CA GLN A 384 -3.43 -14.25 8.02
C GLN A 384 -4.66 -13.42 8.33
N ARG A 385 -5.88 -13.79 7.88
CA ARG A 385 -7.12 -13.21 8.38
C ARG A 385 -7.22 -13.55 9.87
N LYS A 386 -7.65 -12.58 10.66
CA LYS A 386 -8.11 -12.83 12.03
C LYS A 386 -9.58 -12.64 11.88
N ALA A 387 -10.34 -13.73 11.90
CA ALA A 387 -11.76 -13.59 11.97
C ALA A 387 -12.09 -12.80 13.24
N PRO A 388 -12.93 -11.78 13.20
CA PRO A 388 -13.71 -11.47 14.39
C PRO A 388 -14.73 -12.61 14.64
N PHE A 389 -15.04 -13.46 13.65
CA PHE A 389 -16.06 -14.52 13.76
C PHE A 389 -15.76 -15.77 12.92
N THR A 390 -14.92 -16.69 13.41
CA THR A 390 -14.97 -18.09 12.94
C THR A 390 -16.16 -18.78 13.61
N LEU A 391 -17.31 -18.84 12.94
CA LEU A 391 -18.24 -19.97 13.11
C LEU A 391 -17.83 -21.07 12.12
N ILE A 392 -16.70 -21.72 12.39
CA ILE A 392 -16.47 -23.07 11.90
C ILE A 392 -16.72 -23.97 13.11
N PRO A 393 -17.79 -24.77 13.15
CA PRO A 393 -17.91 -25.80 14.16
C PRO A 393 -16.78 -26.80 13.89
N VAL A 394 -15.78 -26.80 14.77
CA VAL A 394 -14.86 -27.93 14.90
C VAL A 394 -15.73 -29.08 15.44
N TYR A 395 -16.09 -30.01 14.55
CA TYR A 395 -16.59 -31.32 14.96
C TYR A 395 -15.41 -32.26 15.22
#